data_AF-A0A2S1XQS6-F1
#
_entry.id   AF-A0A2S1XQS6-F1
#
_cell.length_a   1.000
_cell.length_b   1.000
_cell.length_c   1.000
_cell.angle_alpha   90.00
_cell.angle_beta   90.00
_cell.angle_gamma   90.00
#
_symmetry.space_group_name_H-M   'P 1'
#
loop_
_entity.id
_entity.type
_entity.pdbx_description
1 polymer ?
#
loop_
_entity_poly.entity_id
_entity_poly.type
_entity_poly.pdbx_seq_one_letter_code
_entity_poly.pdbx_strand_id
1 'polypeptide(L)'
;MSRTLDVLPGWPARLDELFGRISGEFARAEPRRQARKYPEGLLGGAKRKNGWQLAEQIGDARPWSTRRVLSHVLWDQDRIRDICRASVVEQLGRDGVLIVDETGFLKKGEHSVGVARQYSGTAGRIDNCQVGVFLAYATDRGHALVDRRLDLPEGWLGDAHRREGRIPADYGSDKSLRVLLEQRGISYLLAVRGNEVINVLTAEREFPHFKASALADLVPEDGWKRLSAGVGAKGQRYSDWARLRLFRLQDPPPHHRLPEAVSTRAHPDPRLVGVAANPSGRRPGVSQLMTEQLQL
;
A
#
# COMPACT_ATOMS: atom_id res chain seq x y z
N MET A 1 10.19 25.49 -5.00
CA MET A 1 10.00 24.19 -4.31
C MET A 1 9.05 24.41 -3.15
N SER A 2 7.76 24.13 -3.34
CA SER A 2 6.78 24.19 -2.25
C SER A 2 7.18 23.15 -1.20
N ARG A 3 7.34 23.52 0.07
CA ARG A 3 7.57 22.51 1.12
C ARG A 3 6.26 21.73 1.25
N THR A 4 6.31 20.42 1.44
CA THR A 4 5.12 19.59 1.70
C THR A 4 4.25 20.13 2.84
N LEU A 5 4.83 20.94 3.74
CA LEU A 5 4.15 21.62 4.83
C LEU A 5 3.37 22.88 4.41
N ASP A 6 3.77 23.54 3.32
CA ASP A 6 3.11 24.75 2.81
C ASP A 6 1.76 24.42 2.14
N VAL A 7 1.51 23.14 1.83
CA VAL A 7 0.31 22.64 1.14
C VAL A 7 -0.72 21.96 2.06
N LEU A 8 -0.48 21.89 3.38
CA LEU A 8 -1.41 21.26 4.32
C LEU A 8 -1.85 22.24 5.44
N PRO A 9 -2.78 23.17 5.18
CA PRO A 9 -3.29 24.08 6.21
C PRO A 9 -3.77 23.32 7.44
N GLY A 10 -3.32 23.72 8.63
CA GLY A 10 -3.74 23.10 9.89
C GLY A 10 -3.14 21.71 10.19
N TRP A 11 -2.16 21.23 9.42
CA TRP A 11 -1.49 19.94 9.68
C TRP A 11 -0.88 19.80 11.09
N PRO A 12 -0.32 20.86 11.75
CA PRO A 12 0.23 20.70 13.09
C PRO A 12 -0.85 20.32 14.10
N ALA A 13 -2.03 20.95 14.01
CA ALA A 13 -3.15 20.67 14.90
C ALA A 13 -3.69 19.24 14.71
N ARG A 14 -3.77 18.77 13.46
CA ARG A 14 -4.13 17.38 13.17
C ARG A 14 -3.09 16.38 13.67
N LEU A 15 -1.81 16.72 13.56
CA LEU A 15 -0.73 15.90 14.11
C LEU A 15 -0.81 15.86 15.64
N ASP A 16 -1.14 16.97 16.30
CA ASP A 16 -1.34 17.04 17.75
C ASP A 16 -2.52 16.20 18.21
N GLU A 17 -3.65 16.25 17.50
CA GLU A 17 -4.82 15.41 17.79
C GLU A 17 -4.46 13.93 17.69
N LEU A 18 -3.85 13.50 16.58
CA LEU A 18 -3.42 12.12 16.39
C LEU A 18 -2.41 11.70 17.46
N PHE A 19 -1.46 12.59 17.78
CA PHE A 19 -0.45 12.32 18.79
C PHE A 19 -1.04 12.20 20.18
N GLY A 20 -2.08 12.98 20.50
CA GLY A 20 -2.86 12.85 21.73
C GLY A 20 -3.40 11.44 21.91
N ARG A 21 -3.94 10.84 20.83
CA ARG A 21 -4.50 9.48 20.84
C ARG A 21 -3.46 8.39 21.07
N ILE A 22 -2.25 8.52 20.52
CA ILE A 22 -1.18 7.51 20.66
C ILE A 22 -0.25 7.76 21.86
N SER A 23 -0.41 8.90 22.56
CA SER A 23 0.50 9.32 23.62
C SER A 23 0.61 8.31 24.77
N GLY A 24 -0.46 7.56 25.03
CA GLY A 24 -0.54 6.50 26.04
C GLY A 24 0.37 5.29 25.76
N GLU A 25 0.79 5.10 24.52
CA GLU A 25 1.66 3.97 24.11
C GLU A 25 3.14 4.19 24.47
N PHE A 26 3.47 5.38 24.98
CA PHE A 26 4.81 5.72 25.46
C PHE A 26 4.83 5.74 26.98
N ALA A 27 5.62 4.84 27.58
CA ALA A 27 5.76 4.73 29.03
C ALA A 27 6.39 5.97 29.69
N ARG A 28 7.20 6.75 28.96
CA ARG A 28 7.93 7.92 29.47
C ARG A 28 7.66 9.17 28.65
N ALA A 29 7.78 10.33 29.30
CA ALA A 29 7.52 11.62 28.67
C ALA A 29 8.59 12.02 27.64
N GLU A 30 9.86 11.66 27.85
CA GLU A 30 10.97 12.00 26.94
C GLU A 30 10.82 11.32 25.57
N PRO A 31 10.63 9.98 25.48
CA PRO A 31 10.38 9.32 24.20
C PRO A 31 9.11 9.79 23.51
N ARG A 32 8.07 10.09 24.28
CA ARG A 32 6.81 10.64 23.78
C ARG A 32 7.03 11.98 23.07
N ARG A 33 7.67 12.95 23.75
CA ARG A 33 7.99 14.25 23.15
C ARG A 33 8.83 14.09 21.89
N GLN A 34 9.77 13.15 21.88
CA GLN A 34 10.62 12.91 20.73
C GLN A 34 9.88 12.23 19.56
N ALA A 35 8.97 11.28 19.84
CA ALA A 35 8.15 10.63 18.83
C ALA A 35 7.23 11.64 18.12
N ARG A 36 6.72 12.64 18.84
CA ARG A 36 5.92 13.73 18.25
C ARG A 36 6.69 14.60 17.26
N LYS A 37 7.99 14.80 17.48
CA LYS A 37 8.85 15.56 16.57
C LYS A 37 9.22 14.80 15.31
N TYR A 38 9.21 13.46 15.35
CA TYR A 38 9.69 12.64 14.26
C TYR A 38 8.87 12.81 12.96
N PRO A 39 7.52 12.76 12.96
CA PRO A 39 6.72 13.08 11.79
C PRO A 39 6.94 14.50 11.25
N GLU A 40 7.18 15.50 12.10
CA GLU A 40 7.51 16.86 11.65
C GLU A 40 8.84 16.89 10.87
N GLY A 41 9.84 16.16 11.36
CA GLY A 41 11.10 15.96 10.66
C GLY A 41 10.86 15.31 9.28
N LEU A 42 10.05 14.24 9.25
CA LEU A 42 9.70 13.56 8.01
C LEU A 42 8.98 14.47 7.01
N LEU A 43 8.04 15.28 7.48
CA LEU A 43 7.24 16.16 6.63
C LEU A 43 7.96 17.45 6.22
N GLY A 44 8.99 17.87 6.96
CA GLY A 44 9.75 19.07 6.62
C GLY A 44 10.87 18.85 5.59
N GLY A 45 11.77 19.83 5.49
CA GLY A 45 12.63 20.04 4.31
C GLY A 45 13.89 19.17 4.15
N ALA A 46 14.14 18.16 4.99
CA ALA A 46 15.37 17.36 4.93
C ALA A 46 15.46 16.64 3.60
N LYS A 47 16.55 16.92 2.87
CA LYS A 47 16.84 16.32 1.55
C LYS A 47 16.95 14.80 1.63
N ARG A 48 17.44 14.25 2.74
CA ARG A 48 17.53 12.81 2.99
C ARG A 48 17.06 12.51 4.40
N LYS A 49 16.17 11.53 4.52
CA LYS A 49 15.44 11.20 5.75
C LYS A 49 16.19 10.16 6.59
N ASN A 50 17.43 10.48 6.98
CA ASN A 50 18.19 9.67 7.93
C ASN A 50 18.16 10.28 9.34
N GLY A 51 18.47 9.49 10.36
CA GLY A 51 18.35 9.94 11.76
C GLY A 51 19.16 11.19 12.10
N TRP A 52 20.29 11.42 11.43
CA TRP A 52 21.11 12.62 11.63
C TRP A 52 20.44 13.87 11.06
N GLN A 53 20.09 13.84 9.78
CA GLN A 53 19.49 15.00 9.09
C GLN A 53 18.10 15.32 9.63
N LEU A 54 17.36 14.30 10.07
CA LEU A 54 16.07 14.51 10.75
C LEU A 54 16.28 15.19 12.10
N ALA A 55 17.22 14.72 12.92
CA ALA A 55 17.52 15.34 14.21
C ALA A 55 17.97 16.80 14.06
N GLU A 56 18.82 17.11 13.08
CA GLU A 56 19.25 18.48 12.76
C GLU A 56 18.05 19.36 12.37
N GLN A 57 17.18 18.87 11.48
CA GLN A 57 15.99 19.61 11.05
C GLN A 57 14.99 19.85 12.20
N ILE A 58 14.86 18.88 13.10
CA ILE A 58 13.98 18.95 14.28
C ILE A 58 14.56 19.90 15.36
N GLY A 59 15.84 20.26 15.27
CA GLY A 59 16.53 21.06 16.27
C GLY A 59 16.96 20.28 17.51
N ASP A 60 17.18 18.97 17.37
CA ASP A 60 17.74 18.17 18.46
C ASP A 60 19.21 18.57 18.70
N ALA A 61 19.57 18.83 19.95
CA ALA A 61 20.97 19.09 20.34
C ALA A 61 21.91 17.92 20.01
N ARG A 62 21.37 16.70 19.89
CA ARG A 62 22.13 15.48 19.56
C ARG A 62 21.34 14.56 18.64
N PRO A 63 21.97 13.94 17.62
CA PRO A 63 21.33 13.01 16.69
C PRO A 63 20.71 11.77 17.34
N TRP A 64 21.20 11.42 18.53
CA TRP A 64 20.84 10.19 19.23
C TRP A 64 19.39 10.16 19.70
N SER A 65 18.77 11.32 19.95
CA SER A 65 17.38 11.41 20.43
C SER A 65 16.41 10.77 19.45
N THR A 66 16.49 11.17 18.17
CA THR A 66 15.68 10.60 17.09
C THR A 66 15.99 9.12 16.86
N ARG A 67 17.27 8.71 16.87
CA ARG A 67 17.63 7.29 16.74
C ARG A 67 17.08 6.44 17.89
N ARG A 68 17.09 6.96 19.11
CA ARG A 68 16.65 6.22 20.31
C ARG A 68 15.17 5.84 20.23
N VAL A 69 14.31 6.75 19.75
CA VAL A 69 12.87 6.46 19.56
C VAL A 69 12.65 5.30 18.59
N LEU A 70 13.43 5.23 17.53
CA LEU A 70 13.26 4.21 16.49
C LEU A 70 13.85 2.85 16.83
N SER A 71 14.84 2.78 17.74
CA SER A 71 15.59 1.54 17.95
C SER A 71 15.71 1.07 19.41
N HIS A 72 15.38 1.89 20.40
CA HIS A 72 15.58 1.57 21.83
C HIS A 72 14.39 1.92 22.73
N VAL A 73 13.36 2.56 22.20
CA VAL A 73 12.13 2.87 22.94
C VAL A 73 11.15 1.75 22.69
N LEU A 74 10.62 1.18 23.77
CA LEU A 74 9.52 0.24 23.71
C LEU A 74 8.21 1.04 23.53
N TRP A 75 7.57 0.85 22.40
CA TRP A 75 6.21 1.26 22.12
C TRP A 75 5.54 0.14 21.32
N ASP A 76 4.25 -0.05 21.53
CA ASP A 76 3.49 -1.06 20.81
C ASP A 76 3.16 -0.53 19.41
N GLN A 77 3.94 -0.97 18.43
CA GLN A 77 3.79 -0.53 17.04
C GLN A 77 2.45 -0.96 16.40
N ASP A 78 1.91 -2.10 16.84
CA ASP A 78 0.66 -2.63 16.31
C ASP A 78 -0.51 -1.85 16.90
N ARG A 79 -0.44 -1.51 18.19
CA ARG A 79 -1.43 -0.66 18.84
C ARG A 79 -1.43 0.77 18.32
N ILE A 80 -0.26 1.38 18.10
CA ILE A 80 -0.18 2.69 17.43
C ILE A 80 -0.77 2.62 16.02
N ARG A 81 -0.47 1.56 15.24
CA ARG A 81 -1.08 1.34 13.93
C ARG A 81 -2.60 1.27 14.04
N ASP A 82 -3.15 0.53 15.00
CA ASP A 82 -4.60 0.35 15.15
C ASP A 82 -5.30 1.67 15.51
N ILE A 83 -4.67 2.51 16.35
CA ILE A 83 -5.15 3.86 16.65
C ILE A 83 -5.12 4.75 15.40
N CYS A 84 -4.03 4.73 14.63
CA CYS A 84 -3.92 5.46 13.37
C CYS A 84 -4.99 4.99 12.36
N ARG A 85 -5.19 3.67 12.22
CA ARG A 85 -6.23 3.07 11.37
C ARG A 85 -7.62 3.54 11.76
N ALA A 86 -7.95 3.54 13.05
CA ALA A 86 -9.24 4.03 13.53
C ALA A 86 -9.45 5.51 13.15
N SER A 87 -8.43 6.35 13.36
CA SER A 87 -8.47 7.76 12.95
C SER A 87 -8.64 7.94 11.44
N VAL A 88 -8.01 7.10 10.61
CA VAL A 88 -8.18 7.11 9.15
C VAL A 88 -9.62 6.77 8.78
N VAL A 89 -10.21 5.72 9.35
CA VAL A 89 -11.59 5.32 9.06
C VAL A 89 -12.60 6.37 9.53
N GLU A 90 -12.37 7.02 10.67
CA GLU A 90 -13.20 8.16 11.13
C GLU A 90 -13.18 9.32 10.13
N GLN A 91 -11.99 9.67 9.62
CA GLN A 91 -11.80 10.83 8.74
C GLN A 91 -12.19 10.56 7.28
N LEU A 92 -11.90 9.37 6.77
CA LEU A 92 -12.12 8.99 5.37
C LEU A 92 -13.45 8.27 5.16
N GLY A 93 -14.01 7.64 6.19
CA GLY A 93 -15.29 6.94 6.17
C GLY A 93 -15.09 5.43 6.19
N ARG A 94 -16.20 4.69 6.12
CA ARG A 94 -16.19 3.21 6.15
C ARG A 94 -16.31 2.57 4.77
N ASP A 95 -16.69 3.34 3.75
CA ASP A 95 -16.98 2.88 2.39
C ASP A 95 -15.77 3.02 1.47
N GLY A 96 -14.64 2.41 1.86
CA GLY A 96 -13.37 2.49 1.14
C GLY A 96 -12.92 1.17 0.56
N VAL A 97 -11.83 1.24 -0.21
CA VAL A 97 -11.19 0.10 -0.86
C VAL A 97 -9.87 -0.19 -0.17
N LEU A 98 -9.62 -1.48 0.07
CA LEU A 98 -8.34 -1.97 0.54
C LEU A 98 -7.41 -2.24 -0.65
N ILE A 99 -6.26 -1.57 -0.68
CA ILE A 99 -5.25 -1.76 -1.71
C ILE A 99 -4.06 -2.44 -1.03
N VAL A 100 -3.65 -3.59 -1.54
CA VAL A 100 -2.45 -4.30 -1.07
C VAL A 100 -1.40 -4.25 -2.15
N ASP A 101 -0.21 -3.80 -1.78
CA ASP A 101 0.94 -3.73 -2.68
C ASP A 101 2.23 -4.02 -1.92
N GLU A 102 3.23 -4.59 -2.61
CA GLU A 102 4.57 -4.78 -2.07
C GLU A 102 5.55 -3.72 -2.58
N THR A 103 6.40 -3.24 -1.67
CA THR A 103 7.49 -2.33 -2.04
C THR A 103 8.84 -2.95 -1.63
N GLY A 104 9.77 -2.96 -2.59
CA GLY A 104 11.12 -3.45 -2.39
C GLY A 104 12.08 -2.32 -1.98
N PHE A 105 12.79 -2.51 -0.87
CA PHE A 105 13.81 -1.59 -0.37
C PHE A 105 15.21 -2.17 -0.60
N LEU A 106 15.93 -1.67 -1.61
CA LEU A 106 17.29 -2.12 -1.94
C LEU A 106 18.27 -1.93 -0.77
N LYS A 107 19.12 -2.93 -0.54
CA LYS A 107 20.13 -2.95 0.55
C LYS A 107 21.48 -3.41 0.04
N LYS A 108 22.55 -2.85 0.62
CA LYS A 108 23.94 -3.19 0.29
C LYS A 108 24.60 -4.18 1.27
N GLY A 109 23.88 -4.73 2.25
CA GLY A 109 24.43 -5.66 3.24
C GLY A 109 23.36 -6.57 3.84
N GLU A 110 23.76 -7.42 4.80
CA GLU A 110 22.97 -8.56 5.28
C GLU A 110 22.40 -8.39 6.70
N HIS A 111 22.74 -7.30 7.39
CA HIS A 111 22.38 -7.12 8.81
C HIS A 111 20.95 -6.62 9.04
N SER A 112 20.23 -6.20 8.00
CA SER A 112 18.84 -5.74 8.14
C SER A 112 17.90 -6.95 8.16
N VAL A 113 17.05 -7.07 9.17
CA VAL A 113 16.05 -8.14 9.28
C VAL A 113 15.24 -8.27 7.99
N GLY A 114 15.09 -9.49 7.46
CA GLY A 114 14.33 -9.74 6.23
C GLY A 114 15.03 -9.31 4.94
N VAL A 115 16.32 -8.92 4.99
CA VAL A 115 17.09 -8.67 3.78
C VAL A 115 17.51 -10.00 3.14
N ALA A 116 17.24 -10.16 1.86
CA ALA A 116 17.70 -11.29 1.06
C ALA A 116 17.66 -10.95 -0.43
N ARG A 117 18.17 -11.85 -1.27
CA ARG A 117 17.95 -11.78 -2.72
C ARG A 117 16.50 -12.17 -3.03
N GLN A 118 15.68 -11.18 -3.39
CA GLN A 118 14.26 -11.34 -3.64
C GLN A 118 13.85 -10.46 -4.83
N TYR A 119 12.71 -10.77 -5.46
CA TYR A 119 12.17 -9.89 -6.49
C TYR A 119 11.72 -8.57 -5.86
N SER A 120 12.23 -7.45 -6.38
CA SER A 120 11.81 -6.11 -5.98
C SER A 120 10.99 -5.48 -7.08
N GLY A 121 9.70 -5.24 -6.83
CA GLY A 121 8.81 -4.56 -7.78
C GLY A 121 9.31 -3.18 -8.18
N THR A 122 9.90 -2.42 -7.25
CA THR A 122 10.46 -1.09 -7.51
C THR A 122 11.72 -1.13 -8.39
N ALA A 123 12.48 -2.22 -8.35
CA ALA A 123 13.68 -2.41 -9.17
C ALA A 123 13.43 -3.24 -10.44
N GLY A 124 12.26 -3.88 -10.56
CA GLY A 124 11.89 -4.76 -11.67
C GLY A 124 12.75 -6.02 -11.80
N ARG A 125 13.49 -6.40 -10.75
CA ARG A 125 14.48 -7.50 -10.80
C ARG A 125 14.70 -8.13 -9.44
N ILE A 126 15.33 -9.30 -9.45
CA ILE A 126 15.85 -9.93 -8.23
C ILE A 126 17.11 -9.19 -7.79
N ASP A 127 17.10 -8.66 -6.58
CA ASP A 127 18.23 -7.95 -5.98
C ASP A 127 18.22 -8.14 -4.46
N ASN A 128 19.31 -7.75 -3.79
CA ASN A 128 19.36 -7.76 -2.34
C ASN A 128 18.47 -6.64 -1.78
N CYS A 129 17.35 -7.02 -1.16
CA CYS A 129 16.35 -6.09 -0.68
C CYS A 129 15.56 -6.64 0.52
N GLN A 130 14.90 -5.72 1.22
CA GLN A 130 13.78 -6.03 2.11
C GLN A 130 12.49 -5.81 1.33
N VAL A 131 11.47 -6.65 1.52
CA VAL A 131 10.15 -6.48 0.90
C VAL A 131 9.15 -6.17 2.01
N GLY A 132 8.51 -5.00 1.94
CA GLY A 132 7.40 -4.64 2.81
C GLY A 132 6.10 -4.75 2.04
N VAL A 133 5.08 -5.37 2.62
CA VAL A 133 3.71 -5.37 2.09
C VAL A 133 2.88 -4.37 2.88
N PHE A 134 2.21 -3.48 2.15
CA PHE A 134 1.48 -2.37 2.70
C PHE A 134 0.00 -2.47 2.38
N LEU A 135 -0.84 -2.10 3.34
CA LEU A 135 -2.27 -2.00 3.16
C LEU A 135 -2.64 -0.51 3.16
N ALA A 136 -3.07 -0.02 2.01
CA ALA A 136 -3.69 1.30 1.90
C ALA A 136 -5.21 1.19 1.96
N TYR A 137 -5.82 2.22 2.53
CA TYR A 137 -7.26 2.42 2.55
C TYR A 137 -7.59 3.68 1.77
N ALA A 138 -8.49 3.56 0.81
CA ALA A 138 -8.81 4.61 -0.14
C ALA A 138 -10.32 4.89 -0.20
N THR A 139 -10.68 6.16 -0.24
CA THR A 139 -12.05 6.66 -0.37
C THR A 139 -12.07 7.83 -1.36
N ASP A 140 -13.26 8.34 -1.70
CA ASP A 140 -13.39 9.59 -2.44
C ASP A 140 -12.86 10.82 -1.67
N ARG A 141 -12.70 10.71 -0.34
CA ARG A 141 -12.15 11.77 0.53
C ARG A 141 -10.63 11.77 0.66
N GLY A 142 -9.96 10.72 0.18
CA GLY A 142 -8.52 10.56 0.26
C GLY A 142 -8.10 9.14 0.62
N HIS A 143 -6.82 8.97 0.93
CA HIS A 143 -6.22 7.68 1.23
C HIS A 143 -5.19 7.77 2.36
N ALA A 144 -4.90 6.62 2.98
CA ALA A 144 -3.80 6.47 3.92
C ALA A 144 -3.33 5.02 4.02
N LEU A 145 -2.07 4.82 4.43
CA LEU A 145 -1.59 3.51 4.88
C LEU A 145 -2.21 3.16 6.22
N VAL A 146 -2.82 1.97 6.30
CA VAL A 146 -3.53 1.47 7.49
C VAL A 146 -2.94 0.18 8.06
N ASP A 147 -2.06 -0.50 7.32
CA ASP A 147 -1.24 -1.60 7.83
C ASP A 147 0.08 -1.73 7.06
N ARG A 148 1.01 -2.47 7.67
CA ARG A 148 2.31 -2.82 7.10
C ARG A 148 2.76 -4.15 7.68
N ARG A 149 3.36 -4.99 6.85
CA ARG A 149 4.10 -6.18 7.29
C ARG A 149 5.39 -6.29 6.50
N LEU A 150 6.43 -6.76 7.16
CA LEU A 150 7.70 -7.09 6.51
C LEU A 150 7.63 -8.55 6.09
N ASP A 151 7.89 -8.85 4.82
CA ASP A 151 8.04 -10.23 4.39
C ASP A 151 9.40 -10.75 4.84
N LEU A 152 9.38 -11.83 5.63
CA LEU A 152 10.58 -12.49 6.12
C LEU A 152 10.86 -13.74 5.27
N PRO A 153 11.97 -13.76 4.52
CA PRO A 153 12.39 -14.94 3.75
C PRO A 153 12.63 -16.15 4.65
N GLU A 154 12.58 -17.35 4.06
CA GLU A 154 12.77 -18.61 4.80
C GLU A 154 14.07 -18.64 5.62
N GLY A 155 15.16 -18.08 5.09
CA GLY A 155 16.44 -17.99 5.81
C GLY A 155 16.44 -17.12 7.06
N TRP A 156 15.42 -16.28 7.26
CA TRP A 156 15.23 -15.44 8.45
C TRP A 156 14.27 -16.05 9.49
N LEU A 157 13.57 -17.14 9.14
CA LEU A 157 12.50 -17.69 9.96
C LEU A 157 12.86 -19.08 10.50
N GLY A 158 12.83 -19.24 11.83
CA GLY A 158 12.75 -20.57 12.46
C GLY A 158 11.38 -21.24 12.20
N ASP A 159 11.26 -22.53 12.47
CA ASP A 159 10.06 -23.33 12.15
C ASP A 159 8.74 -22.71 12.65
N ALA A 160 8.70 -22.20 13.89
CA ALA A 160 7.51 -21.56 14.47
C ALA A 160 7.18 -20.20 13.82
N HIS A 161 8.20 -19.42 13.46
CA HIS A 161 8.02 -18.07 12.91
C HIS A 161 7.70 -18.08 11.41
N ARG A 162 7.89 -19.22 10.73
CA ARG A 162 7.62 -19.38 9.29
C ARG A 162 6.17 -19.07 8.90
N ARG A 163 5.20 -19.29 9.79
CA ARG A 163 3.77 -19.05 9.52
C ARG A 163 3.32 -17.61 9.77
N GLU A 164 3.97 -16.90 10.69
CA GLU A 164 3.57 -15.54 11.08
C GLU A 164 4.39 -14.44 10.39
N GLY A 165 5.65 -14.75 10.06
CA GLY A 165 6.58 -13.77 9.50
C GLY A 165 6.62 -13.74 7.96
N ARG A 166 6.14 -14.79 7.29
CA ARG A 166 6.14 -14.86 5.84
C ARG A 166 4.82 -14.38 5.28
N ILE A 167 4.88 -13.49 4.30
CA ILE A 167 3.72 -13.10 3.50
C ILE A 167 3.77 -13.91 2.22
N PRO A 168 2.69 -14.57 1.80
CA PRO A 168 2.67 -15.24 0.50
C PRO A 168 3.06 -14.23 -0.59
N ALA A 169 4.08 -14.57 -1.38
CA ALA A 169 4.57 -13.73 -2.48
C ALA A 169 3.54 -13.51 -3.60
N ASP A 170 2.34 -14.07 -3.43
CA ASP A 170 1.23 -14.09 -4.36
C ASP A 170 -0.11 -13.90 -3.66
N TYR A 171 -0.12 -13.09 -2.61
CA TYR A 171 -1.33 -12.73 -1.86
C TYR A 171 -2.49 -12.32 -2.78
N GLY A 172 -2.23 -11.59 -3.87
CA GLY A 172 -3.30 -11.23 -4.80
C GLY A 172 -3.77 -12.37 -5.69
N SER A 173 -2.90 -13.35 -6.00
CA SER A 173 -3.27 -14.62 -6.66
C SER A 173 -3.94 -15.63 -5.72
N ASP A 174 -3.93 -15.39 -4.40
CA ASP A 174 -4.70 -16.21 -3.45
C ASP A 174 -6.21 -16.05 -3.66
N LYS A 175 -6.79 -17.03 -4.33
CA LYS A 175 -8.23 -17.10 -4.60
C LYS A 175 -9.05 -17.10 -3.31
N SER A 176 -8.58 -17.73 -2.24
CA SER A 176 -9.31 -17.82 -0.97
C SER A 176 -9.42 -16.45 -0.30
N LEU A 177 -8.36 -15.64 -0.37
CA LEU A 177 -8.38 -14.25 0.09
C LEU A 177 -9.40 -13.42 -0.70
N ARG A 178 -9.37 -13.50 -2.03
CA ARG A 178 -10.33 -12.78 -2.90
C ARG A 178 -11.77 -13.19 -2.57
N VAL A 179 -12.04 -14.48 -2.46
CA VAL A 179 -13.34 -15.03 -2.09
C VAL A 179 -13.80 -14.53 -0.71
N LEU A 180 -12.92 -14.55 0.30
CA LEU A 180 -13.22 -14.06 1.63
C LEU A 180 -13.60 -12.58 1.65
N LEU A 181 -12.85 -11.75 0.91
CA LEU A 181 -13.12 -10.31 0.80
C LEU A 181 -14.47 -10.06 0.11
N GLU A 182 -14.76 -10.77 -0.98
CA GLU A 182 -16.05 -10.71 -1.67
C GLU A 182 -17.22 -11.14 -0.77
N GLN A 183 -17.08 -12.27 -0.05
CA GLN A 183 -18.10 -12.78 0.88
C GLN A 183 -18.40 -11.79 2.01
N ARG A 184 -17.39 -11.05 2.47
CA ARG A 184 -17.54 -10.00 3.49
C ARG A 184 -18.00 -8.66 2.93
N GLY A 185 -18.21 -8.55 1.62
CA GLY A 185 -18.58 -7.30 0.97
C GLY A 185 -17.51 -6.21 1.08
N ILE A 186 -16.24 -6.60 1.23
CA ILE A 186 -15.11 -5.68 1.36
C ILE A 186 -14.56 -5.36 -0.02
N SER A 187 -14.53 -4.09 -0.39
CA SER A 187 -13.93 -3.66 -1.64
C SER A 187 -12.41 -3.71 -1.58
N TYR A 188 -11.79 -4.23 -2.63
CA TYR A 188 -10.33 -4.43 -2.67
C TYR A 188 -9.73 -4.22 -4.06
N LEU A 189 -8.41 -4.01 -4.08
CA LEU A 189 -7.54 -4.03 -5.24
C LEU A 189 -6.27 -4.82 -4.88
N LEU A 190 -6.00 -5.91 -5.59
CA LEU A 190 -4.84 -6.78 -5.37
C LEU A 190 -4.08 -7.00 -6.68
N ALA A 191 -2.76 -6.83 -6.66
CA ALA A 191 -1.90 -7.22 -7.78
C ALA A 191 -1.86 -8.74 -7.93
N VAL A 192 -2.08 -9.26 -9.15
CA VAL A 192 -1.94 -10.69 -9.46
C VAL A 192 -0.74 -10.96 -10.35
N ARG A 193 -0.23 -12.19 -10.32
CA ARG A 193 0.78 -12.64 -11.27
C ARG A 193 0.21 -12.63 -12.70
N GLY A 194 1.04 -12.27 -13.68
CA GLY A 194 0.64 -12.29 -15.09
C GLY A 194 0.15 -13.65 -15.61
N ASN A 195 0.59 -14.76 -15.02
CA ASN A 195 0.14 -16.11 -15.37
C ASN A 195 -1.12 -16.58 -14.62
N GLU A 196 -1.64 -15.78 -13.68
CA GLU A 196 -2.91 -16.06 -12.99
C GLU A 196 -4.02 -16.18 -14.03
N VAL A 197 -4.83 -17.23 -13.93
CA VAL A 197 -5.99 -17.41 -14.82
C VAL A 197 -7.19 -16.71 -14.21
N ILE A 198 -7.74 -15.77 -14.98
CA ILE A 198 -8.88 -14.94 -14.59
C ILE A 198 -10.06 -15.24 -15.52
N ASN A 199 -11.25 -15.34 -14.93
CA ASN A 199 -12.49 -15.55 -15.65
C ASN A 199 -13.09 -14.19 -16.04
N VAL A 200 -13.18 -13.93 -17.34
CA VAL A 200 -13.70 -12.66 -17.87
C VAL A 200 -15.16 -12.84 -18.27
N LEU A 201 -15.98 -11.83 -18.01
CA LEU A 201 -17.34 -11.76 -18.56
C LEU A 201 -17.33 -10.94 -19.84
N THR A 202 -17.61 -11.59 -20.97
CA THR A 202 -17.69 -10.90 -22.27
C THR A 202 -19.04 -10.18 -22.45
N ALA A 203 -19.15 -9.33 -23.48
CA ALA A 203 -20.40 -8.66 -23.83
C ALA A 203 -21.48 -9.66 -24.27
N GLU A 204 -21.05 -10.75 -24.90
CA GLU A 204 -21.85 -11.89 -25.36
C GLU A 204 -22.27 -12.82 -24.22
N ARG A 205 -21.91 -12.49 -22.96
CA ARG A 205 -22.17 -13.28 -21.75
C ARG A 205 -21.49 -14.65 -21.73
N GLU A 206 -20.33 -14.74 -22.38
CA GLU A 206 -19.45 -15.89 -22.29
C GLU A 206 -18.47 -15.76 -21.11
N PHE A 207 -17.89 -16.89 -20.72
CA PHE A 207 -16.97 -16.99 -19.57
C PHE A 207 -15.60 -17.59 -19.95
N PRO A 208 -14.87 -16.97 -20.90
CA PRO A 208 -13.53 -17.40 -21.26
C PRO A 208 -12.53 -17.19 -20.11
N HIS A 209 -11.51 -18.04 -20.10
CA HIS A 209 -10.42 -18.01 -19.14
C HIS A 209 -9.20 -17.39 -19.82
N PHE A 210 -8.66 -16.32 -19.24
CA PHE A 210 -7.47 -15.66 -19.76
C PHE A 210 -6.38 -15.60 -18.71
N LYS A 211 -5.12 -15.67 -19.15
CA LYS A 211 -4.02 -15.24 -18.30
C LYS A 211 -4.15 -13.76 -18.03
N ALA A 212 -3.85 -13.33 -16.82
CA ALA A 212 -3.89 -11.93 -16.42
C ALA A 212 -3.10 -11.04 -17.39
N SER A 213 -1.91 -11.49 -17.82
CA SER A 213 -1.05 -10.79 -18.79
C SER A 213 -1.67 -10.60 -20.17
N ALA A 214 -2.67 -11.42 -20.54
CA ALA A 214 -3.37 -11.32 -21.82
C ALA A 214 -4.60 -10.41 -21.75
N LEU A 215 -5.01 -9.95 -20.56
CA LEU A 215 -6.20 -9.11 -20.42
C LEU A 215 -6.04 -7.74 -21.08
N ALA A 216 -4.81 -7.20 -21.13
CA ALA A 216 -4.55 -5.94 -21.82
C ALA A 216 -4.89 -6.02 -23.31
N ASP A 217 -4.62 -7.16 -23.95
CA ASP A 217 -4.86 -7.38 -25.38
C ASP A 217 -6.35 -7.44 -25.73
N LEU A 218 -7.23 -7.65 -24.73
CA LEU A 218 -8.68 -7.68 -24.90
C LEU A 218 -9.33 -6.30 -24.86
N VAL A 219 -8.59 -5.25 -24.49
CA VAL A 219 -9.14 -3.92 -24.30
C VAL A 219 -8.97 -3.09 -25.58
N PRO A 220 -10.06 -2.61 -26.20
CA PRO A 220 -10.00 -1.67 -27.32
C PRO A 220 -9.23 -0.39 -26.97
N GLU A 221 -8.65 0.29 -27.96
CA GLU A 221 -7.83 1.50 -27.75
C GLU A 221 -8.57 2.62 -27.01
N ASP A 222 -9.87 2.80 -27.25
CA ASP A 222 -10.72 3.78 -26.56
C ASP A 222 -11.14 3.37 -25.14
N GLY A 223 -10.92 2.10 -24.77
CA GLY A 223 -11.13 1.58 -23.42
C GLY A 223 -10.02 1.98 -22.43
N TRP A 224 -8.92 2.57 -22.91
CA TRP A 224 -7.79 2.98 -22.08
C TRP A 224 -7.91 4.41 -21.59
N LYS A 225 -7.60 4.61 -20.31
CA LYS A 225 -7.53 5.92 -19.66
C LYS A 225 -6.14 6.18 -19.11
N ARG A 226 -5.48 7.24 -19.58
CA ARG A 226 -4.22 7.71 -19.00
C ARG A 226 -4.46 8.39 -17.66
N LEU A 227 -3.75 7.94 -16.64
CA LEU A 227 -3.79 8.50 -15.29
C LEU A 227 -2.38 8.78 -14.79
N SER A 228 -2.27 9.75 -13.91
CA SER A 228 -1.01 10.10 -13.26
C SER A 228 -0.87 9.33 -11.94
N ALA A 229 0.31 8.75 -11.70
CA ALA A 229 0.75 8.16 -10.44
C ALA A 229 1.49 9.17 -9.52
N GLY A 230 1.29 10.46 -9.76
CA GLY A 230 2.00 11.54 -9.07
C GLY A 230 3.42 11.79 -9.58
N VAL A 231 4.06 12.80 -8.97
CA VAL A 231 5.43 13.21 -9.28
C VAL A 231 6.40 12.25 -8.59
N GLY A 232 7.16 11.48 -9.36
CA GLY A 232 8.26 10.66 -8.88
C GLY A 232 9.61 11.39 -8.97
N ALA A 233 10.69 10.71 -8.57
CA ALA A 233 12.05 11.25 -8.64
C ALA A 233 12.51 11.62 -10.07
N LYS A 234 11.85 11.08 -11.10
CA LYS A 234 12.11 11.34 -12.53
C LYS A 234 11.02 12.19 -13.20
N GLY A 235 10.18 12.89 -12.42
CA GLY A 235 9.06 13.68 -12.93
C GLY A 235 7.73 12.92 -12.88
N GLN A 236 6.74 13.37 -13.66
CA GLN A 236 5.40 12.81 -13.63
C GLN A 236 5.41 11.36 -14.10
N ARG A 237 4.84 10.47 -13.28
CA ARG A 237 4.64 9.06 -13.66
C ARG A 237 3.23 8.94 -14.24
N TYR A 238 3.13 8.53 -15.50
CA TYR A 238 1.84 8.26 -16.15
C TYR A 238 1.73 6.77 -16.43
N SER A 239 0.53 6.23 -16.24
CA SER A 239 0.18 4.87 -16.62
C SER A 239 -1.19 4.87 -17.30
N ASP A 240 -1.33 4.01 -18.29
CA ASP A 240 -2.59 3.79 -19.01
C ASP A 240 -3.32 2.62 -18.37
N TRP A 241 -4.60 2.83 -18.07
CA TRP A 241 -5.42 1.89 -17.31
C TRP A 241 -6.69 1.51 -18.06
N ALA A 242 -7.11 0.27 -17.92
CA ALA A 242 -8.35 -0.25 -18.46
C ALA A 242 -9.13 -1.05 -17.43
N ARG A 243 -10.45 -1.14 -17.60
CA ARG A 243 -11.35 -1.95 -16.75
C ARG A 243 -12.00 -3.03 -17.58
N LEU A 244 -11.93 -4.27 -17.11
CA LEU A 244 -12.65 -5.40 -17.67
C LEU A 244 -13.61 -5.94 -16.62
N ARG A 245 -14.79 -6.41 -17.03
CA ARG A 245 -15.70 -7.08 -16.10
C ARG A 245 -15.26 -8.52 -15.92
N LEU A 246 -15.16 -8.95 -14.67
CA LEU A 246 -14.83 -10.33 -14.34
C LEU A 246 -16.07 -11.12 -14.02
N PHE A 247 -15.99 -12.42 -14.31
CA PHE A 247 -16.94 -13.37 -13.79
C PHE A 247 -16.65 -13.64 -12.31
N ARG A 248 -17.70 -13.76 -11.51
CA ARG A 248 -17.55 -14.13 -10.10
C ARG A 248 -17.21 -15.60 -9.95
N LEU A 249 -16.45 -15.92 -8.91
CA LEU A 249 -16.18 -17.29 -8.51
C LEU A 249 -17.36 -17.94 -7.74
N GLN A 250 -18.40 -17.17 -7.39
CA GLN A 250 -19.58 -17.61 -6.62
C GLN A 250 -20.88 -16.88 -7.02
N ASP A 251 -22.03 -17.51 -6.72
CA ASP A 251 -23.36 -16.91 -6.87
C ASP A 251 -23.62 -15.85 -5.78
N PRO A 252 -23.98 -14.61 -6.17
CA PRO A 252 -24.21 -13.53 -5.22
C PRO A 252 -25.66 -13.46 -4.70
N PRO A 253 -25.88 -12.79 -3.56
CA PRO A 253 -27.17 -12.17 -3.26
C PRO A 253 -27.59 -11.18 -4.36
N PRO A 254 -28.89 -10.94 -4.61
CA PRO A 254 -29.41 -10.24 -5.81
C PRO A 254 -28.91 -8.81 -6.07
N HIS A 255 -28.30 -8.13 -5.08
CA HIS A 255 -27.97 -6.71 -5.12
C HIS A 255 -26.48 -6.40 -5.38
N HIS A 256 -25.68 -7.41 -5.68
CA HIS A 256 -24.22 -7.32 -5.71
C HIS A 256 -23.68 -7.09 -7.14
N ARG A 257 -22.84 -6.06 -7.39
CA ARG A 257 -22.17 -5.88 -8.71
C ARG A 257 -21.06 -6.92 -8.94
N LEU A 258 -20.73 -7.18 -10.21
CA LEU A 258 -19.64 -8.06 -10.61
C LEU A 258 -18.26 -7.45 -10.29
N PRO A 259 -17.23 -8.27 -9.99
CA PRO A 259 -15.85 -7.83 -9.87
C PRO A 259 -15.32 -7.30 -11.21
N GLU A 260 -14.27 -6.51 -11.16
CA GLU A 260 -13.65 -5.89 -12.33
C GLU A 260 -12.12 -6.08 -12.28
N ALA A 261 -11.52 -6.51 -13.39
CA ALA A 261 -10.08 -6.49 -13.55
C ALA A 261 -9.69 -5.07 -13.96
N VAL A 262 -8.54 -4.67 -13.46
CA VAL A 262 -7.89 -3.43 -13.80
C VAL A 262 -6.54 -3.78 -14.42
N SER A 263 -6.34 -3.43 -15.69
CA SER A 263 -5.09 -3.71 -16.40
C SER A 263 -4.30 -2.43 -16.63
N THR A 264 -2.96 -2.54 -16.63
CA THR A 264 -2.03 -1.46 -16.98
C THR A 264 -1.23 -1.82 -18.23
N ARG A 265 -1.03 -0.88 -19.15
CA ARG A 265 -0.14 -1.06 -20.33
C ARG A 265 1.16 -0.24 -20.29
N ALA A 266 1.30 0.65 -19.32
CA ALA A 266 2.45 1.56 -19.21
C ALA A 266 3.00 1.59 -17.78
N HIS A 267 3.62 0.49 -17.38
CA HIS A 267 4.67 0.44 -16.36
C HIS A 267 5.89 -0.23 -17.03
N PRO A 268 7.14 0.08 -16.65
CA PRO A 268 8.31 -0.68 -17.14
C PRO A 268 8.23 -2.20 -16.84
N ASP A 269 7.20 -2.64 -16.12
CA ASP A 269 6.87 -4.05 -15.96
C ASP A 269 5.48 -4.36 -16.57
N PRO A 270 5.42 -5.05 -17.73
CA PRO A 270 4.17 -5.36 -18.44
C PRO A 270 3.30 -6.44 -17.76
N ARG A 271 3.44 -6.64 -16.44
CA ARG A 271 2.92 -7.80 -15.71
C ARG A 271 2.01 -7.48 -14.52
N LEU A 272 1.81 -6.21 -14.20
CA LEU A 272 0.92 -5.79 -13.12
C LEU A 272 -0.52 -5.67 -13.63
N VAL A 273 -1.25 -6.76 -13.46
CA VAL A 273 -2.71 -6.79 -13.59
C VAL A 273 -3.27 -6.77 -12.17
N GLY A 274 -4.16 -5.82 -11.90
CA GLY A 274 -4.88 -5.75 -10.64
C GLY A 274 -6.23 -6.44 -10.76
N VAL A 275 -6.60 -7.26 -9.78
CA VAL A 275 -7.98 -7.72 -9.60
C VAL A 275 -8.66 -6.82 -8.58
N ALA A 276 -9.78 -6.22 -8.96
CA ALA A 276 -10.57 -5.37 -8.08
C ALA A 276 -11.99 -5.94 -7.91
N ALA A 277 -12.55 -5.76 -6.72
CA ALA A 277 -13.98 -5.96 -6.49
C ALA A 277 -14.54 -4.73 -5.80
N ASN A 278 -15.71 -4.28 -6.24
CA ASN A 278 -16.49 -3.24 -5.55
C ASN A 278 -17.87 -3.77 -5.16
N PRO A 279 -17.92 -4.68 -4.16
CA PRO A 279 -19.14 -5.25 -3.62
C PRO A 279 -20.17 -4.20 -3.16
N SER A 280 -19.73 -3.10 -2.56
CA SER A 280 -20.60 -2.07 -1.96
C SER A 280 -21.34 -1.18 -2.97
N GLY A 281 -20.99 -1.23 -4.26
CA GLY A 281 -21.69 -0.56 -5.35
C GLY A 281 -21.53 0.97 -5.41
N ARG A 282 -21.03 1.63 -4.36
CA ARG A 282 -20.67 3.05 -4.35
C ARG A 282 -19.25 3.23 -4.87
N ARG A 283 -19.07 4.16 -5.81
CA ARG A 283 -17.81 4.36 -6.55
C ARG A 283 -16.89 5.31 -5.78
N PRO A 284 -15.80 4.84 -5.15
CA PRO A 284 -14.60 5.66 -5.15
C PRO A 284 -14.19 5.87 -6.61
N GLY A 285 -13.73 7.07 -6.96
CA GLY A 285 -13.28 7.35 -8.33
C GLY A 285 -12.20 6.34 -8.69
N VAL A 286 -12.45 5.44 -9.65
CA VAL A 286 -11.51 4.35 -9.97
C VAL A 286 -10.13 4.90 -10.41
N SER A 287 -10.10 6.14 -10.92
CA SER A 287 -8.86 6.85 -11.17
C SER A 287 -7.99 7.08 -9.92
N GLN A 288 -8.62 7.24 -8.76
CA GLN A 288 -7.97 7.47 -7.48
C GLN A 288 -7.33 6.18 -6.95
N LEU A 289 -8.05 5.05 -7.01
CA LEU A 289 -7.52 3.73 -6.67
C LEU A 289 -6.30 3.33 -7.52
N MET A 290 -6.36 3.64 -8.82
CA MET A 290 -5.32 3.35 -9.80
C MET A 290 -4.06 4.21 -9.60
N THR A 291 -4.25 5.50 -9.26
CA THR A 291 -3.12 6.38 -8.91
C THR A 291 -2.44 5.93 -7.61
N GLU A 292 -3.20 5.44 -6.65
CA GLU A 292 -2.72 5.10 -5.31
C GLU A 292 -1.91 3.80 -5.27
N GLN A 293 -2.27 2.78 -6.06
CA GLN A 293 -1.44 1.58 -6.20
C GLN A 293 -0.02 1.91 -6.71
N LEU A 294 0.16 2.97 -7.51
CA LEU A 294 1.48 3.38 -8.02
C LEU A 294 2.23 4.39 -7.12
N GLN A 295 1.61 4.83 -6.03
CA GLN A 295 2.20 5.76 -5.05
C GLN A 295 2.81 5.06 -3.83
N LEU A 296 2.47 3.78 -3.59
CA LEU A 296 3.08 2.92 -2.58
C LEU A 296 4.44 2.37 -3.05
#